data_AF-A0A6A4APL5-F1
#
_entry.id   AF-A0A6A4APL5-F1
#
_cell.length_a   1.000
_cell.length_b   1.000
_cell.length_c   1.000
_cell.angle_alpha   90.00
_cell.angle_beta   90.00
_cell.angle_gamma   90.00
#
_symmetry.space_group_name_H-M   'P 1'
#
loop_
_entity.id
_entity.type
_entity.pdbx_description
1 polymer ?
#
loop_
_entity_poly.entity_id
_entity_poly.type
_entity_poly.pdbx_seq_one_letter_code
_entity_poly.pdbx_strand_id
1 'polypeptide(L)'
;GFEKAEHEGKVWRLKKALYGLRQAGRQWHQEIDGFLRQYGLRPTTGDACLYVKLVDGSPLLVCLNVDDVLIAHMNEEHVLHLMVTLNGKYQVKDLGGPQQFLGMRIRRENGAINLSQSNYVDELLYRFAMDASKPQNTPMVPKTRLDKLTDEPSAEEVAEMQAKPFRQVVGSLLYLARVSRPDLSFTI
;
A
#
# COMPACT_ATOMS: atom_id res chain seq x y z
N GLY A 1 -10.24 19.29 20.07
CA GLY A 1 -9.91 20.73 20.14
C GLY A 1 -9.28 21.01 21.48
N PHE A 2 -8.47 22.06 21.60
CA PHE A 2 -7.95 22.47 22.89
C PHE A 2 -8.87 23.54 23.47
N GLU A 3 -9.49 23.26 24.61
CA GLU A 3 -10.35 24.21 25.32
C GLU A 3 -9.51 25.31 25.96
N LYS A 4 -9.98 26.55 25.85
CA LYS A 4 -9.44 27.71 26.57
C LYS A 4 -10.59 28.33 27.36
N ALA A 5 -10.45 28.38 28.68
CA ALA A 5 -11.46 28.90 29.61
C ALA A 5 -11.95 30.31 29.25
N GLU A 6 -11.09 31.16 28.69
CA GLU A 6 -11.46 32.54 28.32
C GLU A 6 -12.18 32.67 26.96
N HIS A 7 -12.38 31.57 26.23
CA HIS A 7 -12.86 31.56 24.85
C HIS A 7 -13.98 30.52 24.62
N GLU A 8 -14.81 30.27 25.64
CA GLU A 8 -15.98 29.40 25.54
C GLU A 8 -16.89 29.83 24.37
N GLY A 9 -17.37 28.85 23.59
CA GLY A 9 -18.22 29.07 22.42
C GLY A 9 -17.50 29.48 21.12
N LYS A 10 -16.17 29.67 21.13
CA LYS A 10 -15.39 29.94 19.90
C LYS A 10 -14.78 28.67 19.35
N VAL A 11 -14.74 28.57 18.02
CA VAL A 11 -14.06 27.50 17.29
C VAL A 11 -12.92 28.04 16.42
N TRP A 12 -11.88 27.25 16.24
CA TRP A 12 -10.76 27.62 15.37
C TRP A 12 -11.15 27.43 13.90
N ARG A 13 -11.01 28.49 13.09
CA ARG A 13 -11.11 28.39 11.63
C ARG A 13 -9.83 27.78 11.07
N LEU A 14 -9.95 26.58 10.52
CA LEU A 14 -8.85 25.92 9.85
C LEU A 14 -8.54 26.58 8.51
N LYS A 15 -7.27 26.98 8.29
CA LYS A 15 -6.82 27.66 7.05
C LYS A 15 -6.12 26.73 6.04
N LYS A 16 -5.74 25.52 6.46
CA LYS A 16 -5.08 24.49 5.63
C LYS A 16 -5.75 23.14 5.86
N ALA A 17 -5.60 22.20 4.94
CA ALA A 17 -6.05 20.84 5.20
C ALA A 17 -5.28 20.25 6.40
N LEU A 18 -5.99 19.54 7.28
CA LEU A 18 -5.44 18.86 8.43
C LEU A 18 -5.76 17.37 8.33
N TYR A 19 -4.81 16.53 8.75
CA TYR A 19 -5.02 15.08 8.80
C TYR A 19 -6.30 14.73 9.59
N GLY A 20 -7.01 13.69 9.14
CA GLY A 20 -8.29 13.27 9.71
C GLY A 20 -9.52 14.00 9.16
N LEU A 21 -9.36 15.10 8.41
CA LEU A 21 -10.48 15.67 7.66
C LEU A 21 -10.81 14.83 6.43
N ARG A 22 -12.10 14.69 6.13
CA ARG A 22 -12.59 13.93 4.95
C ARG A 22 -11.95 14.40 3.64
N GLN A 23 -11.67 15.68 3.51
CA GLN A 23 -11.07 16.30 2.33
C GLN A 23 -9.53 16.33 2.35
N ALA A 24 -8.89 15.95 3.46
CA ALA A 24 -7.45 16.15 3.65
C ALA A 24 -6.61 15.45 2.58
N GLY A 25 -6.88 14.18 2.33
CA GLY A 25 -6.14 13.39 1.34
C GLY A 25 -6.26 13.96 -0.08
N ARG A 26 -7.44 14.45 -0.46
CA ARG A 26 -7.64 15.08 -1.78
C ARG A 26 -6.86 16.39 -1.90
N GLN A 27 -6.90 17.23 -0.87
CA GLN A 27 -6.18 18.51 -0.85
C GLN A 27 -4.67 18.29 -0.87
N TRP A 28 -4.19 17.31 -0.12
CA TRP A 28 -2.79 16.89 -0.16
C TRP A 28 -2.38 16.43 -1.56
N HIS A 29 -3.17 15.53 -2.18
CA HIS A 29 -2.87 15.05 -3.52
C HIS A 29 -2.83 16.19 -4.56
N GLN A 30 -3.78 17.14 -4.51
CA GLN A 30 -3.78 18.30 -5.39
C GLN A 30 -2.52 19.17 -5.24
N GLU A 31 -2.07 19.39 -4.01
CA GLU A 31 -0.87 20.17 -3.72
C GLU A 31 0.41 19.48 -4.25
N ILE A 32 0.57 18.18 -3.98
CA ILE A 32 1.76 17.45 -4.38
C ILE A 32 1.78 17.14 -5.89
N ASP A 33 0.64 16.81 -6.52
CA ASP A 33 0.53 16.68 -7.98
C ASP A 33 0.93 18.00 -8.67
N GLY A 34 0.42 19.13 -8.18
CA GLY A 34 0.79 20.45 -8.69
C GLY A 34 2.30 20.70 -8.61
N PHE A 35 2.92 20.37 -7.48
CA PHE A 35 4.37 20.48 -7.30
C PHE A 35 5.15 19.56 -8.26
N LEU A 36 4.80 18.28 -8.35
CA LEU A 36 5.49 17.33 -9.23
C LEU A 36 5.37 17.77 -10.70
N ARG A 37 4.19 18.25 -11.11
CA ARG A 37 3.98 18.81 -12.46
C ARG A 37 4.81 20.05 -12.73
N GLN A 38 4.95 20.95 -11.76
CA GLN A 38 5.83 22.12 -11.88
C GLN A 38 7.31 21.72 -12.01
N TYR A 39 7.72 20.66 -11.33
CA TYR A 39 9.06 20.07 -11.49
C TYR A 39 9.26 19.40 -12.87
N GLY A 40 8.18 19.19 -13.63
CA GLY A 40 8.18 18.59 -14.96
C GLY A 40 7.88 17.09 -14.99
N LEU A 41 7.49 16.51 -13.86
CA LEU A 41 6.98 15.15 -13.79
C LEU A 41 5.54 15.08 -14.28
N ARG A 42 5.17 13.98 -14.93
CA ARG A 42 3.79 13.73 -15.40
C ARG A 42 3.33 12.36 -14.90
N PRO A 43 2.08 12.22 -14.43
CA PRO A 43 1.56 10.91 -14.11
C PRO A 43 1.46 10.05 -15.37
N THR A 44 1.67 8.75 -15.22
CA THR A 44 1.53 7.78 -16.29
C THR A 44 0.04 7.53 -16.59
N THR A 45 -0.25 6.97 -17.77
CA THR A 45 -1.61 6.58 -18.16
C THR A 45 -2.07 5.29 -17.49
N GLY A 46 -1.14 4.41 -17.11
CA GLY A 46 -1.44 3.14 -16.44
C GLY A 46 -1.69 3.29 -14.94
N ASP A 47 -1.00 4.22 -14.29
CA ASP A 47 -1.16 4.49 -12.86
C ASP A 47 -0.95 5.99 -12.57
N ALA A 48 -1.99 6.64 -12.02
CA ALA A 48 -1.97 8.06 -11.66
C ALA A 48 -1.05 8.38 -10.47
N CYS A 49 -0.63 7.36 -9.72
CA CYS A 49 0.32 7.47 -8.61
C CYS A 49 1.77 7.31 -9.07
N LEU A 50 2.01 6.88 -10.31
CA LEU A 50 3.35 6.79 -10.89
C LEU A 50 3.60 7.99 -11.80
N TYR A 51 4.63 8.78 -11.50
CA TYR A 51 5.06 9.91 -12.30
C TYR A 51 6.38 9.62 -13.00
N VAL A 52 6.55 10.18 -14.19
CA VAL A 52 7.74 10.04 -15.01
C VAL A 52 8.17 11.37 -15.62
N LYS A 53 9.48 11.56 -15.72
CA LYS A 53 10.15 12.64 -16.46
C LYS A 53 11.42 12.07 -17.07
N LEU A 54 11.76 12.43 -18.31
CA LEU A 54 13.07 12.09 -18.86
C LEU A 54 14.10 13.13 -18.40
N VAL A 55 15.22 12.64 -17.86
CA VAL A 55 16.37 13.45 -17.43
C VAL A 55 17.62 12.72 -17.92
N ASP A 56 18.48 13.43 -18.66
CA ASP A 56 19.70 12.86 -19.26
C ASP A 56 19.47 11.55 -20.04
N GLY A 57 18.35 11.48 -20.76
CA GLY A 57 17.97 10.31 -21.56
C GLY A 57 17.43 9.12 -20.76
N SER A 58 17.34 9.20 -19.43
CA SER A 58 16.82 8.16 -18.55
C SER A 58 15.54 8.60 -17.82
N PRO A 59 14.64 7.66 -17.46
CA PRO A 59 13.41 8.00 -16.74
C PRO A 59 13.67 8.23 -15.25
N LEU A 60 13.30 9.42 -14.75
CA LEU A 60 13.10 9.71 -13.33
C LEU A 60 11.68 9.31 -12.96
N LEU A 61 11.56 8.32 -12.09
CA LEU A 61 10.30 7.76 -11.63
C LEU A 61 10.00 8.21 -10.21
N VAL A 62 8.75 8.58 -9.96
CA VAL A 62 8.23 8.88 -8.62
C VAL A 62 6.94 8.11 -8.41
N CYS A 63 6.94 7.17 -7.48
CA CYS A 63 5.73 6.51 -7.02
C CYS A 63 5.25 7.21 -5.73
N LEU A 64 4.04 7.74 -5.78
CA LEU A 64 3.43 8.50 -4.70
C LEU A 64 2.20 7.75 -4.19
N ASN A 65 2.23 7.32 -2.93
CA ASN A 65 1.06 6.75 -2.27
C ASN A 65 0.75 7.53 -1.00
N VAL A 66 -0.22 8.44 -1.09
CA VAL A 66 -0.57 9.37 0.00
C VAL A 66 0.67 10.15 0.45
N ASP A 67 1.26 9.82 1.59
CA ASP A 67 2.43 10.44 2.20
C ASP A 67 3.74 9.68 1.94
N ASP A 68 3.67 8.45 1.45
CA ASP A 68 4.84 7.66 1.06
C ASP A 68 5.30 8.03 -0.36
N VAL A 69 6.59 8.30 -0.52
CA VAL A 69 7.22 8.65 -1.80
C VAL A 69 8.41 7.74 -2.06
N LEU A 70 8.40 7.08 -3.22
CA LEU A 70 9.53 6.30 -3.72
C LEU A 70 10.06 6.94 -5.00
N ILE A 71 11.36 7.24 -5.04
CA ILE A 71 12.01 7.89 -6.17
C ILE A 71 13.06 6.94 -6.75
N ALA A 72 13.13 6.83 -8.07
CA ALA A 72 14.10 6.01 -8.75
C ALA A 72 14.64 6.70 -10.01
N HIS A 73 15.96 6.61 -10.19
CA HIS A 73 16.67 7.06 -11.38
C HIS A 73 18.00 6.29 -11.51
N MET A 74 18.60 6.28 -12.70
CA MET A 74 19.88 5.61 -12.96
C MET A 74 21.09 6.32 -12.33
N ASN A 75 21.02 7.64 -12.22
CA ASN A 75 21.99 8.48 -11.51
C ASN A 75 21.34 9.04 -10.22
N GLU A 76 21.98 8.76 -9.09
CA GLU A 76 21.55 9.13 -7.74
C GLU A 76 21.47 10.65 -7.53
N GLU A 77 22.26 11.46 -8.25
CA GLU A 77 22.21 12.93 -8.15
C GLU A 77 20.83 13.48 -8.49
N HIS A 78 20.14 12.89 -9.47
CA HIS A 78 18.78 13.29 -9.84
C HIS A 78 17.74 12.92 -8.78
N VAL A 79 17.96 11.81 -8.07
CA VAL A 79 17.15 11.42 -6.91
C VAL A 79 17.34 12.44 -5.80
N LEU A 80 18.60 12.72 -5.43
CA LEU A 80 18.96 13.67 -4.38
C LEU A 80 18.43 15.07 -4.68
N HIS A 81 18.56 15.56 -5.91
CA HIS A 81 18.06 16.87 -6.30
C HIS A 81 16.54 16.99 -6.09
N LEU A 82 15.78 15.98 -6.49
CA LEU A 82 14.33 15.96 -6.25
C LEU A 82 14.02 15.86 -4.75
N MET A 83 14.76 15.05 -3.98
CA MET A 83 14.59 14.95 -2.53
C MET A 83 14.85 16.28 -1.83
N VAL A 84 15.92 17.01 -2.20
CA VAL A 84 16.19 18.36 -1.67
C VAL A 84 15.05 19.31 -1.99
N THR A 85 14.54 19.28 -3.22
CA THR A 85 13.43 20.14 -3.65
C THR A 85 12.15 19.83 -2.87
N LEU A 86 11.83 18.55 -2.68
CA LEU A 86 10.69 18.09 -1.86
C LEU A 86 10.86 18.49 -0.40
N ASN A 87 12.03 18.25 0.18
CA ASN A 87 12.32 18.55 1.57
C ASN A 87 12.25 20.06 1.87
N GLY A 88 12.73 20.89 0.94
CA GLY A 88 12.65 22.35 1.06
C GLY A 88 11.22 22.88 1.19
N LYS A 89 10.22 22.17 0.63
CA LYS A 89 8.81 22.57 0.69
C LYS A 89 8.00 21.83 1.76
N TYR A 90 8.22 20.53 1.93
CA TYR A 90 7.35 19.66 2.73
C TYR A 90 8.02 19.06 3.96
N GLN A 91 9.32 19.31 4.20
CA GLN A 91 10.07 18.73 5.32
C GLN A 91 9.99 17.19 5.32
N VAL A 92 10.26 16.60 4.16
CA VAL A 92 10.17 15.15 3.95
C VAL A 92 11.27 14.46 4.77
N LYS A 93 10.88 13.41 5.49
CA LYS A 93 11.82 12.54 6.19
C LYS A 93 12.49 11.60 5.19
N ASP A 94 13.80 11.71 5.05
CA ASP A 94 14.59 10.73 4.31
C ASP A 94 14.70 9.42 5.12
N LEU A 95 14.36 8.30 4.49
CA LEU A 95 14.45 6.95 5.06
C LEU A 95 15.63 6.16 4.47
N GLY A 96 16.43 6.78 3.60
CA GLY A 96 17.55 6.17 2.88
C GLY A 96 17.08 5.23 1.78
N GLY A 97 17.95 4.27 1.42
CA GLY A 97 17.62 3.23 0.45
C GLY A 97 16.37 2.44 0.87
N PRO A 98 15.42 2.19 -0.04
CA PRO A 98 14.12 1.62 0.31
C PRO A 98 14.27 0.17 0.77
N GLN A 99 14.00 -0.07 2.06
CA GLN A 99 13.92 -1.41 2.66
C GLN A 99 12.48 -1.89 2.85
N GLN A 100 11.54 -0.93 2.94
CA GLN A 100 10.12 -1.18 3.03
C GLN A 100 9.35 -0.11 2.24
N PHE A 101 8.24 -0.50 1.61
CA PHE A 101 7.31 0.41 0.95
C PHE A 101 5.92 -0.24 0.90
N LEU A 102 4.88 0.43 1.39
CA LEU A 102 3.50 -0.04 1.35
C LEU A 102 3.28 -1.47 1.89
N GLY A 103 3.93 -1.79 3.01
CA GLY A 103 3.85 -3.11 3.64
C GLY A 103 4.67 -4.21 2.94
N MET A 104 5.40 -3.88 1.87
CA MET A 104 6.36 -4.78 1.23
C MET A 104 7.76 -4.52 1.77
N ARG A 105 8.50 -5.58 2.08
CA ARG A 105 9.94 -5.56 2.28
C ARG A 105 10.64 -5.63 0.93
N ILE A 106 11.61 -4.76 0.73
CA ILE A 106 12.43 -4.65 -0.48
C ILE A 106 13.86 -5.06 -0.12
N ARG A 107 14.42 -6.01 -0.86
CA ARG A 107 15.84 -6.37 -0.80
C ARG A 107 16.48 -6.26 -2.18
N ARG A 108 17.66 -5.64 -2.23
CA ARG A 108 18.44 -5.47 -3.46
C ARG A 108 19.73 -6.25 -3.32
N GLU A 109 19.88 -7.32 -4.07
CA GLU A 109 21.04 -8.23 -3.97
C GLU A 109 21.40 -8.73 -5.37
N ASN A 110 22.69 -8.72 -5.72
CA ASN A 110 23.22 -9.26 -6.99
C ASN A 110 22.51 -8.73 -8.25
N GLY A 111 22.14 -7.45 -8.27
CA GLY A 111 21.42 -6.84 -9.40
C GLY A 111 19.93 -7.21 -9.50
N ALA A 112 19.39 -7.97 -8.54
CA ALA A 112 17.98 -8.31 -8.44
C ALA A 112 17.28 -7.53 -7.33
N ILE A 113 15.97 -7.31 -7.51
CA ILE A 113 15.09 -6.75 -6.50
C ILE A 113 14.11 -7.84 -6.07
N ASN A 114 14.13 -8.17 -4.78
CA ASN A 114 13.22 -9.11 -4.14
C ASN A 114 12.17 -8.33 -3.33
N LEU A 115 10.90 -8.63 -3.57
CA LEU A 115 9.76 -8.09 -2.82
C LEU A 115 9.15 -9.20 -1.96
N SER A 116 8.84 -8.89 -0.70
CA SER A 116 8.26 -9.86 0.24
C SER A 116 7.27 -9.22 1.19
N GLN A 117 6.19 -9.92 1.52
CA GLN A 117 5.22 -9.53 2.55
C GLN A 117 5.24 -10.50 3.74
N SER A 118 6.39 -11.08 4.07
CA SER A 118 6.51 -12.12 5.12
C SER A 118 5.86 -11.70 6.44
N ASN A 119 6.11 -10.46 6.89
CA ASN A 119 5.54 -9.95 8.14
C ASN A 119 4.00 -9.93 8.12
N TYR A 120 3.40 -9.59 6.98
CA TYR A 120 1.95 -9.61 6.83
C TYR A 120 1.40 -11.05 6.78
N VAL A 121 2.14 -11.98 6.17
CA VAL A 121 1.79 -13.41 6.20
C VAL A 121 1.81 -13.94 7.64
N ASP A 122 2.85 -13.62 8.42
CA ASP A 122 2.97 -14.05 9.81
C ASP A 122 1.83 -13.49 10.66
N GLU A 123 1.50 -12.20 10.49
CA GLU A 123 0.36 -11.56 11.15
C GLU A 123 -0.97 -12.22 10.77
N LEU A 124 -1.15 -12.56 9.48
CA LEU A 124 -2.36 -13.21 8.97
C LEU A 124 -2.53 -14.61 9.55
N LEU A 125 -1.45 -15.41 9.59
CA LEU A 125 -1.47 -16.74 10.19
C LEU A 125 -1.82 -16.66 11.67
N TYR A 126 -1.22 -15.74 12.42
CA TYR A 126 -1.55 -15.54 13.83
C TYR A 126 -3.01 -15.11 14.02
N ARG A 127 -3.49 -14.13 13.24
CA ARG A 127 -4.85 -13.59 13.32
C ARG A 127 -5.93 -14.66 13.10
N PHE A 128 -5.67 -15.63 12.22
CA PHE A 128 -6.61 -16.71 11.91
C PHE A 128 -6.28 -18.04 12.62
N ALA A 129 -5.43 -18.01 13.65
CA ALA A 129 -5.04 -19.18 14.45
C ALA A 129 -4.44 -20.33 13.61
N MET A 130 -3.60 -19.96 12.64
CA MET A 130 -2.90 -20.86 11.71
C MET A 130 -1.38 -20.80 11.86
N ASP A 131 -0.85 -20.15 12.89
CA ASP A 131 0.59 -19.99 13.17
C ASP A 131 1.33 -21.31 13.40
N ALA A 132 0.62 -22.35 13.85
CA ALA A 132 1.16 -23.71 13.98
C ALA A 132 1.07 -24.56 12.69
N SER A 133 0.56 -24.00 11.59
CA SER A 133 0.39 -24.74 10.33
C SER A 133 1.72 -25.07 9.67
N LYS A 134 1.78 -26.24 9.02
CA LYS A 134 2.98 -26.62 8.25
C LYS A 134 3.03 -25.85 6.93
N PRO A 135 4.18 -25.26 6.56
CA PRO A 135 4.32 -24.57 5.28
C PRO A 135 4.09 -25.53 4.11
N GLN A 136 3.47 -25.04 3.05
CA GLN A 136 3.24 -25.77 1.81
C GLN A 136 3.68 -24.93 0.62
N ASN A 137 4.30 -25.58 -0.37
CA ASN A 137 4.77 -24.92 -1.59
C ASN A 137 3.65 -24.68 -2.60
N THR A 138 2.56 -25.44 -2.51
CA THR A 138 1.40 -25.31 -3.38
C THR A 138 0.27 -24.61 -2.63
N PRO A 139 -0.34 -23.57 -3.20
CA PRO A 139 -1.39 -22.81 -2.54
C PRO A 139 -2.70 -23.60 -2.40
N MET A 140 -2.92 -24.59 -3.27
CA MET A 140 -4.06 -25.52 -3.23
C MET A 140 -3.60 -26.91 -3.64
N VAL A 141 -4.30 -27.95 -3.17
CA VAL A 141 -4.11 -29.31 -3.67
C VAL A 141 -4.46 -29.36 -5.17
N PRO A 142 -3.57 -29.85 -6.04
CA PRO A 142 -3.87 -29.96 -7.47
C PRO A 142 -5.12 -30.82 -7.72
N LYS A 143 -5.94 -30.40 -8.68
CA LYS A 143 -7.18 -31.10 -9.06
C LYS A 143 -8.24 -31.18 -7.96
N THR A 144 -8.20 -30.32 -6.94
CA THR A 144 -9.35 -30.16 -6.03
C THR A 144 -10.59 -29.84 -6.85
N ARG A 145 -11.60 -30.71 -6.75
CA ARG A 145 -12.93 -30.48 -7.29
C ARG A 145 -13.81 -29.99 -6.15
N LEU A 146 -14.36 -28.80 -6.31
CA LEU A 146 -15.43 -28.32 -5.45
C LEU A 146 -16.73 -28.85 -6.05
N ASP A 147 -17.50 -29.57 -5.25
CA ASP A 147 -18.82 -30.01 -5.66
C ASP A 147 -19.77 -28.82 -5.65
N LYS A 148 -20.67 -28.77 -6.64
CA LYS A 148 -21.78 -27.82 -6.58
C LYS A 148 -22.72 -28.31 -5.49
N LEU A 149 -23.07 -27.45 -4.54
CA LEU A 149 -24.19 -27.69 -3.65
C LEU A 149 -25.44 -27.88 -4.52
N THR A 150 -25.94 -29.11 -4.54
CA THR A 150 -27.17 -29.50 -5.27
C THR A 150 -28.40 -29.48 -4.37
N ASP A 151 -28.17 -29.35 -3.07
CA ASP A 151 -29.10 -29.32 -1.96
C ASP A 151 -28.96 -28.01 -1.18
N GLU A 152 -30.03 -27.62 -0.49
CA GLU A 152 -29.96 -26.49 0.44
C GLU A 152 -29.14 -26.90 1.68
N PRO A 153 -28.22 -26.05 2.15
CA PRO A 153 -27.43 -26.36 3.33
C PRO A 153 -28.34 -26.53 4.54
N SER A 154 -28.04 -27.54 5.35
CA SER A 154 -28.69 -27.78 6.62
C SER A 154 -28.49 -26.61 7.59
N ALA A 155 -29.35 -26.51 8.60
CA ALA A 155 -29.24 -25.47 9.63
C ALA A 155 -27.89 -25.51 10.37
N GLU A 156 -27.30 -26.70 10.53
CA GLU A 156 -25.98 -26.90 11.14
C GLU A 156 -24.86 -26.34 10.26
N GLU A 157 -24.90 -26.63 8.95
CA GLU A 157 -23.93 -26.10 7.99
C GLU A 157 -24.01 -24.57 7.87
N VAL A 158 -25.22 -24.01 7.87
CA VAL A 158 -25.41 -22.55 7.89
C VAL A 158 -24.81 -21.93 9.15
N ALA A 159 -25.04 -22.53 10.32
CA ALA A 159 -24.47 -22.05 11.56
C ALA A 159 -22.93 -22.14 11.55
N GLU A 160 -22.35 -23.21 11.01
CA GLU A 160 -20.90 -23.34 10.87
C GLU A 160 -20.33 -22.28 9.94
N MET A 161 -20.92 -22.09 8.76
CA MET A 161 -20.47 -21.09 7.78
C MET A 161 -20.51 -19.67 8.35
N GLN A 162 -21.57 -19.33 9.10
CA GLN A 162 -21.68 -18.02 9.76
C GLN A 162 -20.62 -17.79 10.84
N ALA A 163 -20.12 -18.85 11.48
CA ALA A 163 -19.07 -18.77 12.48
C ALA A 163 -17.68 -18.52 11.88
N LYS A 164 -17.47 -18.72 10.57
CA LYS A 164 -16.17 -18.52 9.92
C LYS A 164 -16.01 -17.08 9.41
N PRO A 165 -14.86 -16.42 9.62
CA PRO A 165 -14.60 -15.07 9.13
C PRO A 165 -14.24 -15.06 7.63
N PHE A 166 -15.00 -15.77 6.78
CA PHE A 166 -14.66 -16.04 5.38
C PHE A 166 -14.32 -14.76 4.59
N ARG A 167 -15.18 -13.73 4.67
CA ARG A 167 -14.96 -12.45 4.00
C ARG A 167 -13.66 -11.76 4.42
N GLN A 168 -13.28 -11.90 5.69
CA GLN A 168 -12.04 -11.30 6.21
C GLN A 168 -10.82 -12.07 5.69
N VAL A 169 -10.88 -13.39 5.69
CA VAL A 169 -9.81 -14.26 5.17
C VAL A 169 -9.58 -13.98 3.68
N VAL A 170 -10.64 -14.03 2.87
CA VAL A 170 -10.56 -13.77 1.42
C VAL A 170 -10.02 -12.38 1.14
N GLY A 171 -10.54 -11.34 1.82
CA GLY A 171 -10.03 -9.97 1.65
C GLY A 171 -8.54 -9.84 2.00
N SER A 172 -8.09 -10.55 3.03
CA SER A 172 -6.69 -10.52 3.46
C SER A 172 -5.77 -11.25 2.48
N LEU A 173 -6.23 -12.37 1.89
CA LEU A 173 -5.51 -13.14 0.87
C LEU A 173 -5.47 -12.42 -0.49
N LEU A 174 -6.54 -11.72 -0.87
CA LEU A 174 -6.57 -10.92 -2.11
C LEU A 174 -5.48 -9.85 -2.13
N TYR A 175 -5.18 -9.24 -0.98
CA TYR A 175 -4.07 -8.30 -0.87
C TYR A 175 -2.72 -8.96 -1.15
N LEU A 176 -2.46 -10.14 -0.56
CA LEU A 176 -1.25 -10.93 -0.85
C LEU A 176 -1.17 -11.30 -2.33
N ALA A 177 -2.28 -11.79 -2.90
CA ALA A 177 -2.36 -12.22 -4.28
C ALA A 177 -2.02 -11.09 -5.26
N ARG A 178 -2.53 -9.89 -5.00
CA ARG A 178 -2.31 -8.72 -5.85
C ARG A 178 -0.90 -8.13 -5.76
N VAL A 179 -0.25 -8.27 -4.60
CA VAL A 179 0.99 -7.53 -4.30
C VAL A 179 2.24 -8.38 -4.45
N SER A 180 2.28 -9.60 -3.90
CA SER A 180 3.52 -10.40 -3.85
C SER A 180 3.35 -11.90 -4.10
N ARG A 181 2.12 -12.43 -4.10
CA ARG A 181 1.82 -13.87 -4.22
C ARG A 181 0.75 -14.15 -5.29
N PRO A 182 0.97 -13.78 -6.57
CA PRO A 182 -0.03 -13.94 -7.62
C PRO A 182 -0.50 -15.39 -7.81
N ASP A 183 0.30 -16.37 -7.39
CA ASP A 183 -0.03 -17.79 -7.35
C ASP A 183 -1.26 -18.13 -6.47
N LEU A 184 -1.58 -17.29 -5.48
CA LEU A 184 -2.77 -17.45 -4.65
C LEU A 184 -4.07 -17.18 -5.42
N SER A 185 -4.04 -16.39 -6.50
CA SER A 185 -5.24 -15.89 -7.18
C SER A 185 -6.15 -16.98 -7.74
N PHE A 186 -5.62 -18.18 -7.99
CA PHE A 186 -6.41 -19.32 -8.44
C PHE A 186 -7.18 -20.00 -7.29
N THR A 187 -6.65 -19.93 -6.07
CA THR A 187 -7.16 -20.65 -4.90
C THR A 187 -8.27 -19.88 -4.15
N ILE A 188 -8.32 -18.56 -4.33
CA ILE A 188 -9.27 -17.64 -3.68
C ILE A 188 -10.39 -17.23 -4.63
#